data_AF-A0AAV8YJF3-F1
#
_entry.id   AF-A0AAV8YJF3-F1
#
_cell.length_a   1.000
_cell.length_b   1.000
_cell.length_c   1.000
_cell.angle_alpha   90.00
_cell.angle_beta   90.00
_cell.angle_gamma   90.00
#
_symmetry.space_group_name_H-M   'P 1'
#
loop_
_entity.id
_entity.type
_entity.pdbx_description
1 polymer ?
#
loop_
_entity_poly.entity_id
_entity_poly.type
_entity_poly.pdbx_seq_one_letter_code
_entity_poly.pdbx_strand_id
1 'polypeptide(L)' 'MVLTTAINFIRARGPDEFWRKKKIFKLAAAFQGRKRNCYSIAVRYVHRALVYATKGRKLKKIDMGNLWETRVQAAC' A
#
# COMPACT_ATOMS: atom_id res chain seq x y z
N MET A 1 -11.88 9.19 34.96
CA MET A 1 -12.59 9.09 33.66
C MET A 1 -12.78 10.50 33.09
N VAL A 2 -11.84 10.99 32.28
CA VAL A 2 -11.80 12.42 31.83
C VAL A 2 -12.39 12.59 30.42
N LEU A 3 -12.73 11.50 29.73
CA LEU A 3 -13.19 11.49 28.33
C LEU A 3 -14.71 11.58 28.14
N THR A 4 -15.51 11.59 29.21
CA THR A 4 -16.99 11.60 29.11
C THR A 4 -17.61 12.99 29.22
N THR A 5 -16.82 14.06 29.38
CA THR A 5 -17.35 15.43 29.45
C THR A 5 -17.77 15.93 28.06
N ALA A 6 -18.99 16.47 27.94
CA ALA A 6 -19.59 16.94 26.68
C ALA A 6 -18.74 17.98 25.92
N ILE A 7 -17.90 18.73 26.64
CA ILE A 7 -16.94 19.71 26.06
C ILE A 7 -15.93 19.03 25.12
N ASN A 8 -15.53 17.79 25.40
CA ASN A 8 -14.58 17.05 24.58
C ASN A 8 -15.22 16.47 23.30
N PHE A 9 -16.55 16.33 23.26
CA PHE A 9 -17.28 15.88 22.07
C PHE A 9 -17.25 16.93 20.94
N ILE A 10 -17.30 18.22 21.28
CA ILE A 10 -17.21 19.33 20.30
C ILE A 10 -15.82 19.37 19.64
N ARG A 11 -14.78 18.89 20.34
CA ARG A 11 -13.40 18.81 19.84
C ARG A 11 -13.04 17.46 19.20
N ALA A 12 -13.95 16.47 19.23
CA ALA A 12 -13.69 15.16 18.67
C ALA A 12 -13.62 15.24 17.14
N ARG A 13 -12.55 14.69 16.54
CA ARG A 13 -12.47 14.56 15.09
C ARG A 13 -13.58 13.63 14.59
N GLY A 14 -14.19 14.00 13.46
CA GLY A 14 -15.29 13.25 12.85
C GLY A 14 -14.91 11.85 12.36
N PRO A 15 -15.89 11.06 11.88
CA PRO A 15 -15.66 9.70 11.39
C PRO A 15 -14.79 9.63 10.13
N ASP A 16 -14.56 10.76 9.46
CA ASP A 16 -13.77 10.87 8.22
C ASP A 16 -12.33 10.35 8.38
N GLU A 17 -11.69 10.57 9.54
CA GLU A 17 -10.35 10.07 9.82
C GLU A 17 -10.28 8.54 9.77
N PHE A 18 -11.30 7.87 10.33
CA PHE A 18 -11.37 6.42 10.36
C PHE A 18 -11.47 5.85 8.94
N TRP A 19 -12.35 6.40 8.11
CA TRP A 19 -12.53 5.94 6.72
C TRP A 19 -11.29 6.17 5.86
N ARG A 20 -10.57 7.29 6.07
CA ARG A 20 -9.29 7.57 5.40
C ARG A 20 -8.23 6.52 5.75
N LYS A 21 -8.07 6.18 7.04
CA LYS A 21 -7.14 5.13 7.49
C LYS A 21 -7.54 3.74 6.97
N LYS A 22 -8.84 3.44 6.96
CA LYS A 22 -9.38 2.17 6.46
C LYS A 22 -9.00 1.92 4.99
N LYS A 23 -9.00 2.96 4.13
CA LYS A 23 -8.56 2.84 2.73
C LYS A 23 -7.10 2.36 2.62
N ILE A 24 -6.20 2.93 3.42
CA ILE A 24 -4.78 2.52 3.43
C ILE A 24 -4.62 1.10 3.98
N PHE A 25 -5.35 0.75 5.03
CA PHE A 25 -5.29 -0.61 5.58
C PHE A 25 -5.84 -1.68 4.64
N LYS A 26 -6.84 -1.35 3.81
CA LYS A 26 -7.29 -2.25 2.72
C LYS A 26 -6.16 -2.54 1.73
N LEU A 27 -5.38 -1.53 1.35
CA LEU A 27 -4.21 -1.71 0.45
C LEU A 27 -3.05 -2.46 1.14
N ALA A 28 -2.87 -2.26 2.44
CA ALA A 28 -1.80 -2.87 3.23
C ALA A 28 -2.15 -4.28 3.75
N ALA A 29 -3.33 -4.83 3.44
CA ALA A 29 -3.85 -6.05 4.06
C ALA A 29 -2.94 -7.27 3.88
N ALA A 30 -2.26 -7.36 2.72
CA ALA A 30 -1.33 -8.44 2.38
C ALA A 30 0.10 -8.23 2.94
N PHE A 31 0.37 -7.10 3.61
CA PHE A 31 1.67 -6.87 4.22
C PHE A 31 1.84 -7.69 5.50
N GLN A 32 3.09 -8.06 5.80
CA GLN A 32 3.46 -8.82 7.00
C GLN A 32 3.85 -7.90 8.17
N GLY A 33 3.45 -8.24 9.39
CA GLY A 33 3.84 -7.54 10.62
C GLY A 33 3.30 -6.11 10.75
N ARG A 34 4.10 -5.20 11.33
CA ARG A 34 3.68 -3.82 11.69
C ARG A 34 3.25 -2.96 10.50
N LYS A 35 3.72 -3.24 9.29
CA LYS A 35 3.31 -2.53 8.06
C LYS A 35 1.86 -2.82 7.64
N ARG A 36 1.22 -3.87 8.19
CA ARG A 36 -0.21 -4.14 8.03
C ARG A 36 -1.08 -3.37 9.03
N ASN A 37 -0.60 -3.21 10.26
CA ASN A 37 -1.43 -2.79 11.39
C ASN A 37 -1.18 -1.32 11.81
N CYS A 38 0.03 -0.79 11.66
CA CYS A 38 0.40 0.54 12.13
C CYS A 38 0.32 1.58 10.99
N TYR A 39 -0.58 2.55 11.09
CA TYR A 39 -0.88 3.50 10.00
C TYR A 39 0.36 4.25 9.47
N SER A 40 1.19 4.82 10.37
CA SER A 40 2.39 5.59 9.99
C SER A 40 3.45 4.75 9.27
N ILE A 41 3.45 3.43 9.49
CA ILE A 41 4.33 2.50 8.76
C ILE A 41 3.65 2.08 7.47
N ALA A 42 2.38 1.64 7.54
CA ALA A 42 1.59 1.19 6.41
C ALA A 42 1.60 2.18 5.25
N VAL A 43 1.36 3.47 5.53
CA VAL A 43 1.30 4.51 4.49
C VAL A 43 2.59 4.61 3.68
N ARG A 44 3.76 4.59 4.34
CA ARG A 44 5.08 4.67 3.69
C ARG A 44 5.32 3.46 2.77
N TYR A 45 4.96 2.28 3.23
CA TYR A 45 5.11 1.04 2.46
C TYR A 45 4.11 0.96 1.29
N VAL A 46 2.86 1.36 1.49
CA VAL A 46 1.84 1.40 0.44
C VAL A 46 2.27 2.34 -0.68
N HIS A 47 2.74 3.55 -0.36
CA HIS A 47 3.24 4.49 -1.38
C HIS A 47 4.41 3.91 -2.18
N ARG A 48 5.39 3.30 -1.50
CA ARG A 48 6.53 2.65 -2.17
C ARG A 48 6.08 1.47 -3.06
N ALA A 49 5.12 0.67 -2.59
CA ALA A 49 4.57 -0.45 -3.36
C ALA A 49 3.85 0.02 -4.63
N LEU A 50 3.10 1.12 -4.58
CA LEU A 50 2.42 1.68 -5.75
C LEU A 50 3.40 2.20 -6.81
N VAL A 51 4.50 2.83 -6.37
CA VAL A 51 5.58 3.24 -7.27
C VAL A 51 6.22 2.01 -7.93
N TYR A 52 6.51 0.97 -7.17
CA TYR A 52 7.07 -0.27 -7.72
C TYR A 52 6.10 -1.00 -8.64
N ALA A 53 4.80 -1.03 -8.35
CA ALA A 53 3.81 -1.61 -9.25
C ALA A 53 3.82 -0.91 -10.62
N THR A 54 3.97 0.41 -10.63
CA THR A 54 4.02 1.19 -11.88
C THR A 54 5.31 0.95 -12.65
N LYS A 55 6.46 0.89 -11.96
CA LYS A 55 7.75 0.56 -12.59
C LYS A 55 7.76 -0.89 -13.10
N GLY A 56 7.29 -1.84 -12.30
CA GLY A 56 7.23 -3.26 -12.63
C GLY A 56 6.37 -3.58 -13.86
N ARG A 57 5.28 -2.83 -14.10
CA ARG A 57 4.51 -2.96 -15.35
C ARG A 57 5.31 -2.64 -16.60
N LYS A 58 6.27 -1.71 -16.52
CA LYS A 58 7.17 -1.39 -17.64
C LYS A 58 8.25 -2.46 -17.79
N LEU A 59 8.90 -2.84 -16.70
CA LEU A 59 9.95 -3.86 -16.69
C LEU A 59 9.45 -5.21 -17.19
N LYS A 60 8.26 -5.65 -16.76
CA LYS A 60 7.64 -6.91 -17.22
C LYS A 60 7.59 -7.03 -18.75
N LYS A 61 7.33 -5.94 -19.47
CA LYS A 61 7.29 -5.98 -20.94
C LYS A 61 8.67 -6.24 -21.54
N ILE A 62 9.70 -5.63 -20.96
CA ILE A 62 11.10 -5.78 -21.38
C ILE A 62 11.59 -7.19 -21.03
N ASP A 63 11.36 -7.64 -19.79
CA ASP A 63 11.77 -8.96 -19.32
C ASP A 63 11.15 -10.09 -20.17
N MET A 64 9.90 -9.94 -20.58
CA MET A 64 9.24 -10.89 -21.47
C MET A 64 9.85 -10.90 -22.89
N GLY A 65 10.31 -9.74 -23.39
CA GLY A 65 11.01 -9.64 -24.66
C GLY A 65 12.39 -10.32 -24.62
N ASN A 66 13.17 -10.04 -23.57
CA ASN A 66 14.47 -10.68 -23.37
C ASN A 66 14.33 -12.20 -23.21
N LEU A 67 13.30 -12.66 -22.49
CA LEU A 67 12.99 -14.07 -22.33
C LEU A 67 12.64 -14.73 -23.68
N TRP A 68 11.91 -14.04 -24.54
CA TRP A 68 11.59 -14.52 -25.88
C TRP A 68 12.87 -14.71 -26.70
N GLU A 69 13.73 -13.70 -26.74
CA GLU A 69 15.00 -13.75 -27.47
C GLU A 69 15.88 -14.91 -26.99
N THR A 70 16.01 -15.07 -25.68
CA THR A 70 16.78 -16.18 -25.07
C THR A 70 16.21 -17.55 -25.48
N ARG A 71 14.88 -17.69 -25.55
CA ARG A 71 14.23 -18.94 -25.98
C ARG A 71 14.45 -19.23 -27.46
N VAL A 72 14.42 -18.21 -28.31
CA VAL A 72 14.72 -18.37 -29.75
C VAL A 72 16.17 -18.77 -29.94
N GLN A 73 17.10 -18.09 -29.26
CA GLN A 73 18.52 -18.41 -29.33
C GLN A 73 18.84 -19.81 -28.81
N ALA A 74 18.11 -20.33 -27.82
CA ALA A 74 18.30 -21.69 -27.32
C ALA A 74 17.73 -22.78 -28.27
N ALA A 75 16.88 -22.40 -29.22
CA ALA A 75 16.27 -23.32 -30.18
C ALA A 75 17.04 -23.41 -31.52
N CYS A 76 17.83 -22.37 -31.85
CA CYS A 76 18.73 -22.35 -32.99
C CYS A 76 20.12 -22.86 -32.61
#